data_AF-A0A4R8M7H4-F1
#
_entry.id   AF-A0A4R8M7H4-F1
#
_cell.length_a   1.000
_cell.length_b   1.000
_cell.length_c   1.000
_cell.angle_alpha   90.00
_cell.angle_beta   90.00
_cell.angle_gamma   90.00
#
_symmetry.space_group_name_H-M   'P 1'
#
loop_
_entity.id
_entity.type
_entity.pdbx_description
1 polymer ?
#
loop_
_entity_poly.entity_id
_entity_poly.type
_entity_poly.pdbx_seq_one_letter_code
_entity_poly.pdbx_strand_id
1 'polypeptide(L)' 'MAAGRLVCYCFGYSREDIEKEYFSTGGSAILEKILSAKKSGTCECGVKNPAGT' A
#
# COMPACT_ATOMS: atom_id res chain seq x y z
N MET A 1 19.56 -1.39 3.55
CA MET A 1 18.26 -0.70 3.47
C MET A 1 17.22 -1.80 3.46
N ALA A 2 16.41 -1.91 4.53
CA ALA A 2 15.47 -3.01 4.67
C ALA A 2 14.48 -2.95 3.51
N ALA A 3 14.55 -3.93 2.61
CA ALA A 3 13.49 -4.22 1.66
C ALA A 3 12.31 -4.80 2.45
N GLY A 4 11.69 -3.97 3.29
CA GLY A 4 10.38 -4.26 3.84
C GLY A 4 9.48 -4.55 2.64
N ARG A 5 8.83 -5.71 2.62
CA ARG A 5 8.01 -6.11 1.48
C ARG A 5 6.91 -5.06 1.30
N LEU A 6 7.10 -4.20 0.31
CA LEU A 6 6.09 -3.23 -0.08
C LEU A 6 4.83 -4.00 -0.44
N VAL A 7 3.74 -3.62 0.19
CA VAL A 7 2.40 -4.13 -0.14
C VAL A 7 1.76 -3.28 -1.21
N CYS A 8 2.13 -2.00 -1.30
CA CYS A 8 1.76 -1.14 -2.41
C CYS A 8 2.97 -0.41 -2.98
N TYR A 9 3.40 -0.82 -4.17
CA TYR A 9 4.51 -0.19 -4.91
C TYR A 9 4.12 1.16 -5.54
N CYS A 10 2.83 1.42 -5.75
CA CYS A 10 2.38 2.70 -6.29
C CYS A 10 2.59 3.86 -5.31
N PHE A 11 2.42 3.59 -4.01
CA PHE A 11 2.52 4.60 -2.95
C PHE A 11 3.69 4.35 -1.98
N GLY A 12 4.42 3.25 -2.14
CA GLY A 12 5.57 2.92 -1.29
C GLY A 12 5.18 2.46 0.12
N TYR A 13 3.97 1.93 0.32
CA TYR A 13 3.53 1.45 1.62
C TYR A 13 3.98 0.01 1.88
N SER A 14 4.54 -0.21 3.06
CA SER A 14 4.88 -1.53 3.59
C SER A 14 3.78 -2.04 4.51
N ARG A 15 3.77 -3.35 4.75
CA ARG A 15 2.86 -3.93 5.75
C ARG A 15 3.03 -3.27 7.13
N GLU A 16 4.27 -2.98 7.50
CA GLU A 16 4.62 -2.32 8.76
C GLU A 16 4.02 -0.92 8.88
N ASP A 17 3.91 -0.18 7.77
CA ASP A 17 3.30 1.16 7.77
C ASP A 17 1.80 1.06 8.06
N ILE A 18 1.13 0.10 7.43
CA ILE A 18 -0.29 -0.18 7.65
C ILE A 18 -0.52 -0.60 9.11
N GLU A 19 0.29 -1.54 9.61
CA GLU A 19 0.18 -2.03 10.99
C GLU A 19 0.44 -0.91 12.00
N LYS A 20 1.52 -0.12 11.84
CA LYS A 20 1.82 1.02 12.74
C LYS A 20 0.69 2.04 12.76
N GLU A 21 0.14 2.40 11.60
CA GLU A 21 -0.97 3.35 11.54
C GLU A 21 -2.24 2.77 12.17
N TYR A 22 -2.52 1.49 11.90
CA TYR A 22 -3.65 0.78 12.51
C TYR A 22 -3.59 0.80 14.02
N PHE A 23 -2.44 0.44 14.59
CA PHE A 23 -2.26 0.44 16.04
C PHE A 23 -2.30 1.85 16.65
N SER A 24 -1.87 2.87 15.90
CA SER A 24 -1.86 4.25 16.40
C SER A 24 -3.22 4.94 16.32
N THR A 25 -4.06 4.61 15.34
CA THR A 25 -5.31 5.35 15.08
C THR A 25 -6.58 4.51 15.27
N GLY A 26 -6.45 3.19 15.38
CA GLY A 26 -7.58 2.25 15.41
C GLY A 26 -8.15 1.92 14.02
N GLY A 27 -7.56 2.42 12.94
CA GLY A 27 -7.93 2.18 11.55
C GLY A 27 -6.75 2.37 10.61
N SER A 28 -6.89 2.03 9.33
CA SER A 28 -5.81 2.19 8.36
C SER A 28 -6.25 3.07 7.20
N ALA A 29 -5.99 4.38 7.30
CA ALA A 29 -6.21 5.31 6.20
C ALA A 29 -5.33 4.96 4.99
N ILE A 30 -4.12 4.42 5.24
CA ILE A 30 -3.26 3.84 4.19
C ILE A 30 -3.99 2.74 3.43
N LEU A 31 -4.65 1.82 4.14
CA LEU A 31 -5.37 0.72 3.50
C LEU A 31 -6.54 1.24 2.66
N GLU A 32 -7.33 2.17 3.21
CA GLU A 32 -8.43 2.81 2.48
C GLU A 32 -7.93 3.54 1.22
N LYS A 33 -6.81 4.25 1.32
CA LYS A 33 -6.19 4.94 0.18
C LYS A 33 -5.77 3.97 -0.92
N ILE A 34 -5.11 2.86 -0.56
CA ILE A 34 -4.70 1.83 -1.52
C ILE A 34 -5.93 1.23 -2.20
N LEU A 35 -6.96 0.86 -1.44
CA LEU A 35 -8.19 0.28 -1.96
C LEU A 35 -8.93 1.25 -2.89
N SER A 36 -9.04 2.52 -2.49
CA SER A 36 -9.68 3.57 -3.28
C SER A 36 -8.96 3.80 -4.60
N ALA A 37 -7.64 3.97 -4.58
CA ALA A 37 -6.85 4.15 -5.79
C ALA A 37 -6.92 2.94 -6.73
N LYS A 38 -6.91 1.72 -6.17
CA LYS A 38 -7.06 0.48 -6.94
C LYS A 38 -8.44 0.42 -7.60
N LYS A 39 -9.50 0.79 -6.89
CA LYS A 39 -10.87 0.84 -7.41
C LYS A 39 -11.06 1.92 -8.48
N SER A 40 -10.41 3.07 -8.31
CA SER A 40 -10.41 4.17 -9.29
C SER A 40 -9.55 3.89 -10.52
N GLY A 41 -8.76 2.82 -10.54
CA GLY A 41 -7.87 2.49 -11.64
C GLY A 41 -6.68 3.45 -11.79
N THR A 42 -6.37 4.24 -10.77
CA THR A 42 -5.23 5.18 -10.79
C THR A 42 -3.92 4.52 -10.37
N CYS A 43 -3.96 3.25 -9.96
CA CYS A 43 -2.78 2.48 -9.61
C CYS A 43 -2.08 1.94 -10.87
N GLU A 44 -0.77 2.12 -10.95
CA GLU A 44 0.09 1.53 -11.97
C GLU A 44 0.63 0.16 -11.54
N CYS A 45 -0.20 -0.69 -10.92
CA CYS A 45 0.23 -2.00 -10.40
C CYS A 45 0.91 -2.85 -11.48
N GLY A 46 0.41 -2.83 -12.72
CA GLY A 46 0.99 -3.60 -13.83
C GLY A 46 2.42 -3.20 -14.22
N VAL A 47 2.87 -1.99 -13.84
CA VAL A 47 4.22 -1.47 -14.16
C VAL A 47 5.10 -1.43 -12.91
N LYS A 48 4.55 -0.99 -11.77
CA LYS A 48 5.29 -0.76 -10.53
C LYS A 48 5.35 -1.98 -9.61
N ASN A 49 4.33 -2.86 -9.64
CA ASN A 49 4.35 -4.07 -8.84
C ASN A 49 5.09 -5.17 -9.61
N PRO A 50 6.19 -5.75 -9.10
CA PRO A 50 6.85 -6.89 -9.74
C PRO A 50 5.95 -8.12 -9.92
N ALA A 51 4.85 -8.23 -9.17
CA ALA A 51 3.84 -9.26 -9.38
C ALA A 51 2.89 -8.95 -10.58
N GLY A 52 2.91 -7.73 -11.10
CA GLY A 52 2.06 -7.27 -12.20
C GLY A 52 0.60 -7.00 -11.84
N THR A 53 0.21 -7.10 -10.57
CA THR A 53 -1.18 -6.94 -10.09
C THR A 53 -1.26 -6.54 -8.63
#